data_AF-A0A060ZFF8-F1
#
_entry.id   AF-A0A060ZFF8-F1
#
_cell.length_a   1.000
_cell.length_b   1.000
_cell.length_c   1.000
_cell.angle_alpha   90.00
_cell.angle_beta   90.00
_cell.angle_gamma   90.00
#
_symmetry.space_group_name_H-M   'P 1'
#
loop_
_entity.id
_entity.type
_entity.pdbx_description
1 polymer ?
#
loop_
_entity_poly.entity_id
_entity_poly.type
_entity_poly.pdbx_seq_one_letter_code
_entity_poly.pdbx_strand_id
1 'polypeptide(L)'
;MCVCCGGGGVGSYFREKWCLAIYHDRFADFEQEMHQIMESTKVQDHNDVSISELVQRMVDEKLDIIEEPNVFLKKVFETSGGLASLKTSTLNYLRYNRYHLTMYAQPGLL
;
A
#
# COMPACT_ATOMS: atom_id res chain seq x y z
N MET A 1 19.19 15.48 1.75
CA MET A 1 20.05 14.56 0.97
C MET A 1 19.63 13.15 1.37
N CYS A 2 18.68 12.53 0.67
CA CYS A 2 18.25 11.16 1.01
C CYS A 2 19.32 10.18 0.55
N VAL A 3 19.96 9.54 1.51
CA VAL A 3 21.02 8.55 1.30
C VAL A 3 20.35 7.19 1.05
N CYS A 4 20.16 6.84 -0.22
CA CYS A 4 19.75 5.49 -0.62
C CYS A 4 20.71 4.96 -1.70
N CYS A 5 21.98 4.79 -1.36
CA CYS A 5 22.94 4.06 -2.20
C CYS A 5 23.77 3.11 -1.32
N GLY A 6 23.43 1.83 -1.32
CA GLY A 6 24.34 0.77 -0.88
C GLY A 6 23.62 -0.52 -0.47
N GLY A 7 23.75 -1.58 -1.26
CA GLY A 7 23.43 -2.96 -0.86
C GLY A 7 22.14 -3.55 -1.48
N GLY A 8 22.26 -4.76 -2.03
CA GLY A 8 21.26 -5.41 -2.87
C GLY A 8 20.02 -5.94 -2.14
N GLY A 9 18.98 -6.23 -2.93
CA GLY A 9 17.72 -6.85 -2.50
C GLY A 9 16.56 -5.86 -2.36
N VAL A 10 16.75 -4.77 -1.62
CA VAL A 10 15.66 -3.82 -1.28
C VAL A 10 15.77 -2.49 -2.05
N GLY A 11 16.95 -2.17 -2.56
CA GLY A 11 17.23 -0.88 -3.21
C GLY A 11 16.69 -0.70 -4.63
N SER A 12 16.18 -1.74 -5.32
CA SER A 12 15.60 -1.55 -6.66
C SER A 12 14.32 -0.73 -6.59
N TYR A 13 13.46 -1.05 -5.61
CA TYR A 13 12.21 -0.34 -5.37
C TYR A 13 12.46 1.15 -5.08
N PHE A 14 13.42 1.46 -4.20
CA PHE A 14 13.80 2.84 -3.87
C PHE A 14 14.57 3.58 -4.98
N ARG A 15 15.01 2.87 -6.03
CA ARG A 15 15.60 3.48 -7.24
C ARG A 15 14.55 3.90 -8.26
N GLU A 16 13.32 3.42 -8.14
CA GLU A 16 12.26 3.80 -9.04
C GLU A 16 11.86 5.25 -8.83
N LYS A 17 11.63 5.97 -9.94
CA LYS A 17 11.30 7.42 -9.89
C LYS A 17 10.01 7.70 -9.10
N TRP A 18 9.08 6.75 -9.09
CA TRP A 18 7.81 6.86 -8.37
C TRP A 18 7.96 6.59 -6.87
N CYS A 19 9.05 5.97 -6.41
CA CYS A 19 9.20 5.62 -4.99
C CYS A 19 9.24 6.88 -4.11
N LEU A 20 10.02 7.89 -4.50
CA LEU A 20 10.06 9.17 -3.81
C LEU A 20 8.73 9.94 -3.84
N ALA A 21 7.86 9.66 -4.81
CA ALA A 21 6.51 10.21 -4.87
C ALA A 21 5.58 9.62 -3.80
N ILE A 22 5.89 8.40 -3.35
CA ILE A 22 5.14 7.69 -2.31
C ILE A 22 5.77 7.95 -0.94
N TYR A 23 7.07 7.71 -0.82
CA TYR A 23 7.82 7.76 0.44
C TYR A 23 8.50 9.11 0.61
N HIS A 24 7.73 10.07 1.12
CA HIS A 24 8.21 11.37 1.57
C HIS A 24 7.62 11.71 2.95
N ASP A 25 7.82 12.94 3.42
CA ASP A 25 7.44 13.43 4.75
C ASP A 25 5.97 13.18 5.14
N ARG A 26 5.07 13.03 4.16
CA ARG A 26 3.62 12.82 4.38
C ARG A 26 3.17 11.37 4.18
N PHE A 27 4.12 10.45 4.03
CA PHE A 27 3.82 9.03 3.86
C PHE A 27 3.09 8.44 5.08
N ALA A 28 3.39 8.90 6.30
CA ALA A 28 2.75 8.39 7.52
C ALA A 28 1.22 8.59 7.52
N ASP A 29 0.73 9.74 7.04
CA ASP A 29 -0.70 10.01 6.92
C ASP A 29 -1.35 9.04 5.93
N PHE A 30 -0.68 8.80 4.80
CA PHE A 30 -1.14 7.87 3.77
C PHE A 30 -1.11 6.42 4.26
N GLU A 31 -0.04 6.00 4.94
CA GLU A 31 0.08 4.68 5.56
C GLU A 31 -1.09 4.42 6.52
N GLN A 32 -1.41 5.39 7.38
CA GLN A 32 -2.57 5.27 8.28
C GLN A 32 -3.89 5.12 7.53
N GLU A 33 -4.08 5.85 6.43
CA GLU A 33 -5.27 5.71 5.57
C GLU A 33 -5.34 4.31 4.93
N MET A 34 -4.21 3.76 4.47
CA MET A 34 -4.14 2.40 3.95
C MET A 34 -4.52 1.37 5.02
N HIS A 35 -4.04 1.54 6.25
CA HIS A 35 -4.42 0.68 7.39
C HIS A 35 -5.93 0.72 7.65
N GLN A 36 -6.54 1.90 7.66
CA GLN A 36 -7.99 2.05 7.84
C GLN A 36 -8.78 1.38 6.70
N ILE A 37 -8.30 1.47 5.46
CA ILE A 37 -8.92 0.78 4.32
C ILE A 37 -8.86 -0.74 4.53
N MET A 38 -7.72 -1.28 4.99
CA MET A 38 -7.58 -2.72 5.25
C MET A 38 -8.47 -3.22 6.40
N GLU A 39 -8.61 -2.42 7.47
CA GLU A 39 -9.46 -2.73 8.62
C GLU A 39 -10.95 -2.63 8.30
N SER A 40 -11.36 -1.65 7.49
CA SER A 40 -12.76 -1.46 7.10
C SER A 40 -13.21 -2.38 5.96
N THR A 41 -12.26 -2.91 5.18
CA THR A 41 -12.55 -3.87 4.11
C THR A 41 -12.92 -5.21 4.71
N LYS A 42 -14.22 -5.53 4.63
CA LYS A 42 -14.75 -6.83 5.03
C LYS A 42 -14.66 -7.83 3.89
N VAL A 43 -14.27 -9.06 4.24
CA VAL A 43 -14.22 -10.19 3.31
C VAL A 43 -15.47 -11.03 3.48
N GLN A 44 -16.40 -10.94 2.52
CA GLN A 44 -17.68 -11.67 2.58
C GLN A 44 -17.52 -13.19 2.57
N ASP A 45 -16.45 -13.72 1.97
CA ASP A 45 -16.21 -15.17 1.83
C ASP A 45 -15.70 -15.83 3.13
N HIS A 46 -15.20 -15.03 4.09
CA HIS A 46 -14.60 -15.51 5.33
C HIS A 46 -15.23 -14.86 6.56
N ASN A 47 -16.52 -15.13 6.83
CA ASN A 47 -17.20 -14.68 8.06
C ASN A 47 -17.17 -13.16 8.32
N ASP A 48 -17.14 -12.32 7.27
CA ASP A 48 -17.11 -10.86 7.39
C ASP A 48 -15.95 -10.29 8.23
N VAL A 49 -14.84 -11.02 8.40
CA VAL A 49 -13.64 -10.45 9.05
C VAL A 49 -12.92 -9.47 8.13
N SER A 50 -12.20 -8.54 8.76
CA SER A 50 -11.30 -7.63 8.07
C SER A 50 -10.09 -8.36 7.47
N ILE A 51 -9.45 -7.74 6.48
CA ILE A 51 -8.20 -8.25 5.89
C ILE A 51 -7.11 -8.36 6.97
N SER A 52 -7.01 -7.38 7.87
CA SER A 52 -6.03 -7.38 8.96
C SER A 52 -6.20 -8.56 9.92
N GLU A 53 -7.45 -8.89 10.27
CA GLU A 53 -7.75 -10.06 11.10
C GLU A 53 -7.48 -11.37 10.36
N LEU A 54 -7.73 -11.43 9.04
CA LEU A 54 -7.42 -12.59 8.21
C LEU A 54 -5.90 -12.87 8.21
N VAL A 55 -5.08 -11.83 8.03
CA VAL A 55 -3.61 -11.93 8.10
C VAL A 55 -3.16 -12.44 9.48
N GLN A 56 -3.73 -11.91 10.57
CA GLN A 56 -3.40 -12.39 11.92
C GLN A 56 -3.75 -13.87 12.11
N ARG A 57 -4.91 -14.33 11.63
CA ARG A 57 -5.30 -15.75 11.72
C ARG A 57 -4.38 -16.67 10.93
N MET A 58 -3.84 -16.19 9.81
CA MET A 58 -2.86 -16.93 9.01
C MET A 58 -1.51 -17.05 9.71
N VAL A 59 -1.03 -15.97 10.32
CA VAL A 59 0.22 -15.98 11.12
C VAL A 59 0.08 -16.87 12.35
N ASP A 60 -1.09 -16.87 12.98
CA ASP A 60 -1.41 -17.73 14.13
C ASP A 60 -1.64 -19.21 13.75
N GLU A 61 -1.45 -19.60 12.48
CA GLU A 61 -1.74 -20.95 11.93
C GLU A 61 -3.17 -21.45 12.20
N LYS A 62 -4.11 -20.54 12.48
CA LYS A 62 -5.53 -20.86 12.74
C LYS A 62 -6.34 -21.09 11.47
N LEU A 63 -5.74 -20.83 10.30
CA LEU A 63 -6.35 -21.04 8.99
C LEU A 63 -5.52 -22.05 8.21
N ASP A 64 -6.14 -23.17 7.84
CA ASP A 64 -5.53 -24.19 7.00
C ASP A 64 -5.72 -23.79 5.52
N ILE A 65 -4.72 -23.10 4.96
CA ILE A 65 -4.75 -22.60 3.58
C ILE A 65 -3.88 -23.52 2.72
N ILE A 66 -4.51 -24.12 1.71
CA ILE A 66 -3.86 -25.03 0.75
C ILE A 66 -2.95 -24.25 -0.22
N GLU A 67 -3.26 -22.99 -0.46
CA GLU A 67 -2.54 -22.07 -1.35
C GLU A 67 -1.43 -21.29 -0.62
N GLU A 68 -0.46 -20.73 -1.36
CA GLU A 68 0.50 -19.81 -0.75
C GLU A 68 -0.21 -18.57 -0.14
N PRO A 69 0.11 -18.20 1.11
CA PRO A 69 -0.53 -17.11 1.85
C PRO A 69 -0.71 -15.81 1.06
N ASN A 70 0.34 -15.39 0.34
CA ASN A 70 0.35 -14.14 -0.41
C ASN A 70 -0.59 -14.17 -1.63
N VAL A 71 -0.71 -15.33 -2.29
CA VAL A 71 -1.58 -15.51 -3.46
C VAL A 71 -3.04 -15.47 -3.01
N PHE A 72 -3.35 -16.17 -1.92
CA PHE A 72 -4.66 -16.17 -1.32
C PHE A 72 -5.08 -14.76 -0.87
N LEU A 73 -4.24 -14.07 -0.07
CA LEU A 73 -4.53 -12.72 0.40
C LEU A 73 -4.74 -11.73 -0.74
N LYS A 74 -3.92 -11.82 -1.79
CA LYS A 74 -4.08 -10.99 -2.98
C LYS A 74 -5.43 -11.22 -3.63
N LYS A 75 -5.83 -12.47 -3.85
CA LYS A 75 -7.11 -12.83 -4.45
C LYS A 75 -8.29 -12.34 -3.61
N VAL A 76 -8.23 -12.53 -2.29
CA VAL A 76 -9.25 -12.06 -1.34
C VAL A 76 -9.37 -10.54 -1.41
N PHE A 77 -8.26 -9.82 -1.39
CA PHE A 77 -8.25 -8.36 -1.46
C PHE A 77 -8.72 -7.83 -2.82
N GLU A 78 -8.34 -8.46 -3.93
CA GLU A 78 -8.78 -8.12 -5.28
C GLU A 78 -10.29 -8.34 -5.48
N THR A 79 -10.84 -9.36 -4.84
CA THR A 79 -12.27 -9.68 -4.89
C THR A 79 -13.07 -8.78 -3.94
N SER A 80 -12.42 -8.15 -2.97
CA SER A 80 -13.02 -7.18 -2.06
C SER A 80 -13.18 -5.79 -2.71
N GLY A 81 -14.06 -4.95 -2.14
CA GLY A 81 -14.12 -3.53 -2.49
C GLY A 81 -12.86 -2.73 -2.07
N GLY A 82 -11.99 -3.31 -1.24
CA GLY A 82 -10.81 -2.64 -0.68
C GLY A 82 -9.81 -2.20 -1.73
N LEU A 83 -9.62 -2.95 -2.82
CA LEU A 83 -8.70 -2.57 -3.89
C LEU A 83 -9.11 -1.27 -4.59
N ALA A 84 -10.42 -1.04 -4.77
CA ALA A 84 -10.93 0.18 -5.40
C ALA A 84 -10.69 1.41 -4.50
N SER A 85 -10.94 1.26 -3.20
CA SER A 85 -10.65 2.29 -2.19
C SER A 85 -9.15 2.58 -2.11
N LEU A 86 -8.31 1.55 -2.10
CA LEU A 86 -6.85 1.66 -2.09
C LEU A 86 -6.33 2.44 -3.31
N LYS A 87 -6.79 2.09 -4.51
CA LYS A 87 -6.42 2.79 -5.75
C LYS A 87 -6.84 4.26 -5.73
N THR A 88 -8.04 4.53 -5.24
CA THR A 88 -8.59 5.89 -5.15
C THR A 88 -7.79 6.74 -4.16
N SER A 89 -7.54 6.21 -2.97
CA SER A 89 -6.71 6.84 -1.93
C SER A 89 -5.29 7.11 -2.44
N THR A 90 -4.64 6.12 -3.06
CA THR A 90 -3.30 6.28 -3.66
C THR A 90 -3.27 7.39 -4.71
N LEU A 91 -4.28 7.43 -5.60
CA LEU A 91 -4.37 8.46 -6.63
C LEU A 91 -4.59 9.85 -6.02
N ASN A 92 -5.41 9.96 -4.98
CA ASN A 92 -5.66 11.22 -4.28
C ASN A 92 -4.40 11.72 -3.57
N TYR A 93 -3.69 10.83 -2.87
CA TYR A 93 -2.41 11.13 -2.24
C TYR A 93 -1.40 11.67 -3.26
N LEU A 94 -1.22 10.99 -4.39
CA LEU A 94 -0.30 11.44 -5.44
C LEU A 94 -0.72 12.78 -6.07
N ARG A 95 -2.02 12.98 -6.31
CA ARG A 95 -2.54 14.24 -6.87
C ARG A 95 -2.32 15.42 -5.94
N TYR A 96 -2.63 15.25 -4.66
CA TYR A 96 -2.40 16.29 -3.66
C TYR A 96 -0.91 16.64 -3.57
N ASN A 97 -0.05 15.62 -3.55
CA ASN A 97 1.39 15.81 -3.39
C ASN A 97 2.11 16.30 -4.65
N ARG A 98 1.47 16.26 -5.82
CA ARG A 98 2.09 16.63 -7.11
C ARG A 98 2.82 17.97 -7.07
N TYR A 99 2.28 18.97 -6.38
CA TYR A 99 2.87 20.31 -6.27
C TYR A 99 3.97 20.43 -5.20
N HIS A 100 3.99 19.50 -4.23
CA HIS A 100 4.98 19.44 -3.17
C HIS A 100 6.17 18.56 -3.53
N LEU A 101 6.01 17.67 -4.51
CA LEU A 101 7.07 16.85 -5.06
C LEU A 101 7.90 17.68 -6.05
N THR A 102 8.87 18.44 -5.52
CA THR A 102 9.79 19.30 -6.29
C THR A 102 10.50 18.58 -7.44
N MET A 103 10.68 17.27 -7.33
CA MET A 103 11.19 16.37 -8.38
C MET A 103 10.29 16.27 -9.64
N TYR A 104 9.02 16.66 -9.55
CA TYR A 104 8.07 16.75 -10.67
C TYR A 104 7.69 18.20 -11.02
N ALA A 105 8.29 19.20 -10.36
CA ALA A 105 8.08 20.59 -10.72
C ALA A 105 8.63 20.83 -12.14
N GLN A 106 7.75 21.19 -13.08
CA GLN A 106 8.16 21.53 -14.43
C GLN A 106 8.77 22.95 -14.45
N PRO A 107 9.76 23.21 -15.32
CA PRO A 107 10.22 24.57 -15.55
C PRO A 107 9.04 25.45 -16.00
N GLY A 108 8.78 26.55 -15.29
CA GLY A 108 7.66 27.46 -15.58
C GLY A 108 6.48 27.40 -14.61
N LEU A 109 6.57 26.61 -13.54
CA LEU A 109 5.58 26.60 -12.45
C LEU A 109 6.03 27.50 -11.28
N LEU A 110 6.17 28.81 -11.53
CA LEU A 110 6.24 29.90 -10.53
C LEU A 110 5.67 31.18 -11.15
#